data_AF-A0A479ZPN8-F1
#
_entry.id   AF-A0A479ZPN8-F1
#
_cell.length_a   1.000
_cell.length_b   1.000
_cell.length_c   1.000
_cell.angle_alpha   90.00
_cell.angle_beta   90.00
_cell.angle_gamma   90.00
#
_symmetry.space_group_name_H-M   'P 1'
#
loop_
_entity.id
_entity.type
_entity.pdbx_description
1 polymer ?
#
loop_
_entity_poly.entity_id
_entity_poly.type
_entity_poly.pdbx_seq_one_letter_code
_entity_poly.pdbx_strand_id
1 'polypeptide(L)'
;MTHPQIRNLERVAKVLAAVPERFVFTGGATICLYLDEILQDELRPTLDVDCVVEIFSRSEYYTLAERLREVGLEECTEPNAPLCRWQYQDLIIDIMPCEPGVLGFTNRWYGEGIKNAIAYNLPSGQVIDIFSPVYLLASKVEAFLGRGKDFRFSKDIEDIVILLEGCQVLEEEFNQIQGEVKIFLGSWFRENREELQEAVLTFLPASSGEREDLVIDLIERLGRVI
;
A
#
# COMPACT_ATOMS: atom_id res chain seq x y z
N MET A 1 -4.00 -22.93 -4.40
CA MET A 1 -4.28 -22.56 -3.00
C MET A 1 -4.38 -21.04 -2.98
N THR A 2 -5.33 -20.44 -2.25
CA THR A 2 -5.44 -18.98 -2.18
C THR A 2 -4.18 -18.40 -1.52
N HIS A 3 -3.59 -17.38 -2.15
CA HIS A 3 -2.37 -16.71 -1.65
C HIS A 3 -2.56 -16.27 -0.17
N PRO A 4 -1.57 -16.49 0.73
CA PRO A 4 -1.75 -16.22 2.16
C PRO A 4 -2.17 -14.79 2.48
N GLN A 5 -1.69 -13.80 1.73
CA GLN A 5 -2.06 -12.40 1.92
C GLN A 5 -3.54 -12.14 1.58
N ILE A 6 -4.04 -12.75 0.49
CA ILE A 6 -5.46 -12.65 0.11
C ILE A 6 -6.34 -13.23 1.22
N ARG A 7 -5.93 -14.36 1.81
CA ARG A 7 -6.65 -14.95 2.95
C ARG A 7 -6.69 -14.00 4.15
N ASN A 8 -5.61 -13.28 4.45
CA ASN A 8 -5.61 -12.31 5.54
C ASN A 8 -6.50 -11.11 5.22
N LEU A 9 -6.47 -10.60 3.99
CA LEU A 9 -7.37 -9.53 3.52
C LEU A 9 -8.84 -9.91 3.70
N GLU A 10 -9.24 -11.12 3.31
CA GLU A 10 -10.62 -11.63 3.48
C GLU A 10 -11.04 -11.71 4.95
N ARG A 11 -10.13 -12.13 5.83
CA ARG A 11 -10.42 -12.20 7.26
C ARG A 11 -10.57 -10.81 7.88
N VAL A 12 -9.69 -9.88 7.52
CA VAL A 12 -9.76 -8.49 7.99
C VAL A 12 -11.02 -7.81 7.47
N ALA A 13 -11.31 -7.94 6.17
CA ALA A 13 -12.54 -7.42 5.55
C ALA A 13 -13.80 -7.94 6.25
N LYS A 14 -13.85 -9.23 6.58
CA LYS A 14 -14.96 -9.81 7.33
C LYS A 14 -15.16 -9.19 8.71
N VAL A 15 -14.08 -8.93 9.45
CA VAL A 15 -14.17 -8.33 10.80
C VAL A 15 -14.58 -6.86 10.71
N LEU A 16 -13.96 -6.10 9.79
CA LEU A 16 -14.22 -4.68 9.62
C LEU A 16 -15.60 -4.38 9.01
N ALA A 17 -16.22 -5.34 8.31
CA ALA A 17 -17.56 -5.18 7.74
C ALA A 17 -18.66 -4.86 8.77
N ALA A 18 -18.46 -5.18 10.04
CA ALA A 18 -19.39 -4.85 11.13
C ALA A 18 -19.20 -3.43 11.69
N VAL A 19 -18.12 -2.75 11.33
CA VAL A 19 -17.82 -1.39 11.77
C VAL A 19 -18.35 -0.41 10.71
N PRO A 20 -19.21 0.56 11.08
CA PRO A 20 -19.87 1.46 10.12
C PRO A 20 -18.93 2.60 9.67
N GLU A 21 -17.75 2.22 9.19
CA GLU A 21 -16.74 3.13 8.63
C GLU A 21 -16.27 2.60 7.28
N ARG A 22 -15.86 3.52 6.41
CA ARG A 22 -15.27 3.15 5.12
C ARG A 22 -13.77 2.90 5.30
N PHE A 23 -13.37 1.64 5.21
CA PHE A 23 -11.95 1.23 5.24
C PHE A 23 -11.44 1.03 3.83
N VAL A 24 -10.31 1.66 3.52
CA VAL A 24 -9.61 1.48 2.26
C VAL A 24 -8.30 0.74 2.54
N PHE A 25 -8.18 -0.46 1.99
CA PHE A 25 -7.03 -1.34 2.19
C PHE A 25 -5.84 -0.84 1.35
N THR A 26 -4.64 -0.91 1.92
CA THR A 26 -3.41 -0.44 1.28
C THR A 26 -2.20 -1.26 1.76
N GLY A 27 -0.99 -0.75 1.53
CA GLY A 27 0.21 -1.29 2.11
C GLY A 27 0.74 -2.53 1.39
N GLY A 28 1.58 -3.32 2.07
CA GLY A 28 2.25 -4.46 1.44
C GLY A 28 1.29 -5.62 1.14
N ALA A 29 0.25 -5.79 1.98
CA ALA A 29 -0.68 -6.91 1.87
C ALA A 29 -1.54 -6.85 0.59
N THR A 30 -1.78 -5.66 0.07
CA THR A 30 -2.61 -5.46 -1.12
C THR A 30 -1.83 -5.63 -2.42
N ILE A 31 -0.49 -5.65 -2.40
CA ILE A 31 0.33 -5.70 -3.63
C ILE A 31 -0.06 -6.89 -4.51
N CYS A 32 -0.27 -8.07 -3.92
CA CYS A 32 -0.69 -9.26 -4.66
C CYS A 32 -1.99 -9.08 -5.48
N LEU A 33 -2.84 -8.11 -5.13
CA LEU A 33 -4.09 -7.83 -5.83
C LEU A 33 -3.89 -7.09 -7.17
N TYR A 34 -2.72 -6.48 -7.38
CA TYR A 34 -2.39 -5.68 -8.57
C TYR A 34 -1.55 -6.45 -9.60
N LEU A 35 -1.08 -7.65 -9.27
CA LEU A 35 -0.14 -8.41 -10.08
C LEU A 35 -0.80 -9.62 -10.73
N ASP A 36 -0.21 -10.04 -11.86
CA ASP A 36 -0.47 -11.36 -12.43
C ASP A 36 -0.12 -12.48 -11.44
N GLU A 37 -0.89 -13.59 -11.49
CA GLU A 37 -0.74 -14.72 -10.56
C GLU A 37 0.69 -15.28 -10.50
N ILE A 38 1.43 -15.22 -11.61
CA ILE A 38 2.81 -15.74 -11.72
C ILE A 38 3.77 -15.04 -10.76
N LEU A 39 3.56 -13.75 -10.47
CA LEU A 39 4.45 -12.96 -9.62
C LEU A 39 4.08 -13.09 -8.13
N GLN A 40 2.92 -13.64 -7.79
CA GLN A 40 2.43 -13.67 -6.41
C GLN A 40 3.26 -14.60 -5.51
N ASP A 41 3.75 -15.72 -6.04
CA ASP A 41 4.50 -16.73 -5.27
C ASP A 41 5.89 -16.24 -4.80
N GLU A 42 6.42 -15.18 -5.42
CA GLU A 42 7.73 -14.59 -5.08
C GLU A 42 7.62 -13.35 -4.20
N LEU A 43 6.40 -12.95 -3.82
CA LEU A 43 6.21 -11.81 -2.94
C LEU A 43 6.75 -12.10 -1.55
N ARG A 44 7.52 -11.14 -1.01
CA ARG A 44 7.88 -11.16 0.40
C ARG A 44 6.60 -11.22 1.25
N PRO A 45 6.51 -12.13 2.23
CA PRO A 45 5.38 -12.17 3.13
C PRO A 45 5.28 -10.87 3.93
N THR A 46 4.05 -10.44 4.18
CA THR A 46 3.74 -9.37 5.12
C THR A 46 2.91 -9.93 6.26
N LEU A 47 3.10 -9.38 7.46
CA LEU A 47 2.46 -9.85 8.69
C LEU A 47 1.17 -9.06 8.99
N ASP A 48 1.16 -7.80 8.58
CA ASP A 48 0.11 -6.82 8.82
C ASP A 48 -0.72 -6.54 7.57
N VAL A 49 -1.99 -6.19 7.79
CA VAL A 49 -2.90 -5.64 6.80
C VAL A 49 -3.14 -4.16 7.12
N ASP A 50 -2.76 -3.28 6.21
CA ASP A 50 -2.94 -1.84 6.35
C ASP A 50 -4.31 -1.39 5.84
N CYS A 51 -5.00 -0.55 6.62
CA CYS A 51 -6.24 0.13 6.24
C CYS A 51 -6.12 1.62 6.52
N VAL A 52 -6.68 2.44 5.65
CA VAL A 52 -6.85 3.88 5.86
C VAL A 52 -8.33 4.18 6.05
N VAL A 53 -8.64 5.08 6.99
CA VAL A 53 -9.99 5.51 7.32
C VAL A 53 -10.10 7.04 7.29
N GLU A 54 -11.24 7.56 6.83
CA GLU A 54 -11.50 8.99 6.68
C GLU A 54 -11.83 9.64 8.04
N ILE A 55 -10.80 9.83 8.86
CA ILE A 55 -10.88 10.36 10.23
C ILE A 55 -9.96 11.57 10.37
N PHE A 56 -10.51 12.68 10.86
CA PHE A 56 -9.82 13.98 10.89
C PHE A 56 -9.48 14.45 12.30
N SER A 57 -10.02 13.82 13.33
CA SER A 57 -9.80 14.22 14.72
C SER A 57 -9.50 13.04 15.66
N ARG A 58 -8.79 13.32 16.76
CA ARG A 58 -8.55 12.33 17.82
C ARG A 58 -9.84 11.83 18.46
N SER A 59 -10.84 12.69 18.60
CA SER A 59 -12.16 12.31 19.13
C SER A 59 -12.89 11.31 18.23
N GLU A 60 -12.84 11.51 16.92
CA GLU A 60 -13.37 10.54 15.95
C GLU A 60 -12.60 9.23 16.01
N TYR A 61 -11.27 9.28 16.09
CA TYR A 61 -10.44 8.08 16.21
C TYR A 61 -10.75 7.30 17.50
N TYR A 62 -10.99 7.96 18.64
CA TYR A 62 -11.45 7.27 19.85
C TYR A 62 -12.83 6.64 19.68
N THR A 63 -13.74 7.28 18.94
CA THR A 63 -15.06 6.69 18.65
C THR A 63 -14.93 5.46 17.77
N LEU A 64 -14.03 5.49 16.77
CA LEU A 64 -13.67 4.32 15.97
C LEU A 64 -13.05 3.22 16.85
N ALA A 65 -12.13 3.58 17.76
CA ALA A 65 -11.49 2.62 18.66
C ALA A 65 -12.50 1.85 19.53
N GLU A 66 -13.54 2.51 20.06
CA GLU A 66 -14.63 1.83 20.78
C GLU A 66 -15.33 0.78 19.88
N ARG A 67 -15.66 1.14 18.64
CA ARG A 67 -16.32 0.24 17.68
C ARG A 67 -15.42 -0.93 17.24
N LEU A 68 -14.12 -0.69 17.10
CA LEU A 68 -13.15 -1.75 16.80
C LEU A 68 -13.08 -2.75 17.96
N ARG A 69 -13.14 -2.28 19.22
CA ARG A 69 -13.22 -3.16 20.39
C ARG A 69 -14.53 -3.95 20.45
N GLU A 70 -15.66 -3.38 20.03
CA GLU A 70 -16.95 -4.09 19.96
C GLU A 70 -16.94 -5.29 19.00
N VAL A 71 -16.15 -5.23 17.92
CA VAL A 71 -15.99 -6.35 16.98
C VAL A 71 -14.79 -7.26 17.34
N GLY A 72 -14.16 -7.01 18.49
CA GLY A 72 -13.14 -7.86 19.08
C GLY A 72 -11.70 -7.56 18.67
N LEU A 73 -11.41 -6.40 18.07
CA LEU A 73 -10.03 -5.94 17.91
C LEU A 73 -9.51 -5.39 19.24
N GLU A 74 -8.23 -5.60 19.50
CA GLU A 74 -7.54 -5.08 20.68
C GLU A 74 -6.36 -4.21 20.24
N GLU A 75 -6.13 -3.08 20.92
CA GLU A 75 -4.94 -2.26 20.68
C GLU A 75 -3.66 -3.08 20.95
N CYS A 76 -2.68 -3.00 20.06
CA CYS A 76 -1.42 -3.70 20.26
C CYS A 76 -0.62 -3.08 21.41
N THR A 77 -0.26 -3.90 22.39
CA THR A 77 0.50 -3.48 23.58
C THR A 77 1.99 -3.82 23.49
N GLU A 78 2.43 -4.34 22.35
CA GLU A 78 3.84 -4.67 22.14
C GLU A 78 4.72 -3.41 22.19
N PRO A 79 5.92 -3.49 22.81
CA PRO A 79 6.83 -2.36 22.86
C PRO A 79 7.16 -1.83 21.45
N ASN A 80 7.01 -0.52 21.27
CA ASN A 80 7.23 0.19 20.01
C ASN A 80 6.27 -0.16 18.87
N ALA A 81 5.14 -0.84 19.14
CA ALA A 81 4.08 -0.99 18.15
C ALA A 81 3.55 0.40 17.73
N PRO A 82 3.27 0.62 16.43
CA PRO A 82 2.59 1.83 15.98
C PRO A 82 1.24 2.02 16.68
N LEU A 83 0.83 3.26 16.95
CA LEU A 83 -0.45 3.55 17.60
C LEU A 83 -1.68 3.15 16.78
N CYS A 84 -1.53 2.93 15.48
CA CYS A 84 -2.58 2.38 14.61
C CYS A 84 -2.67 0.86 14.65
N ARG A 85 -1.79 0.16 15.36
CA ARG A 85 -1.73 -1.29 15.31
C ARG A 85 -2.76 -1.93 16.22
N TRP A 86 -3.59 -2.76 15.61
CA TRP A 86 -4.59 -3.60 16.26
C TRP A 86 -4.27 -5.07 16.07
N GLN A 87 -4.77 -5.90 16.99
CA GLN A 87 -4.68 -7.35 16.93
C GLN A 87 -6.08 -7.96 16.88
N TYR A 88 -6.22 -9.02 16.08
CA TYR A 88 -7.43 -9.85 16.04
C TYR A 88 -7.05 -11.30 15.82
N GLN A 89 -7.12 -12.13 16.87
CA GLN A 89 -6.60 -13.50 16.83
C GLN A 89 -5.11 -13.50 16.44
N ASP A 90 -4.75 -14.13 15.33
CA ASP A 90 -3.41 -14.15 14.73
C ASP A 90 -3.16 -13.03 13.71
N LEU A 91 -4.11 -12.12 13.50
CA LEU A 91 -3.98 -11.02 12.54
C LEU A 91 -3.42 -9.76 13.20
N ILE A 92 -2.54 -9.08 12.47
CA ILE A 92 -2.10 -7.71 12.75
C ILE A 92 -2.77 -6.79 11.74
N ILE A 93 -3.38 -5.70 12.21
CA ILE A 93 -4.14 -4.77 11.38
C ILE A 93 -3.72 -3.34 11.74
N ASP A 94 -3.14 -2.61 10.78
CA ASP A 94 -2.74 -1.23 10.99
C ASP A 94 -3.84 -0.31 10.43
N ILE A 95 -4.63 0.33 11.31
CA ILE A 95 -5.77 1.19 10.94
C ILE A 95 -5.37 2.65 11.11
N MET A 96 -5.10 3.32 10.00
CA MET A 96 -4.51 4.65 9.96
C MET A 96 -5.54 5.72 9.60
N PRO A 97 -5.66 6.82 10.37
CA PRO A 97 -6.47 7.96 9.97
C PRO A 97 -5.81 8.68 8.79
N CYS A 98 -6.61 9.31 7.93
CA CYS A 98 -6.10 10.08 6.80
C CYS A 98 -5.41 11.39 7.20
N GLU A 99 -5.66 11.90 8.41
CA GLU A 99 -5.14 13.18 8.88
C GLU A 99 -3.89 13.03 9.77
N PRO A 100 -2.74 13.65 9.41
CA PRO A 100 -1.48 13.57 10.15
C PRO A 100 -1.56 13.83 11.65
N GLY A 101 -2.38 14.81 12.05
CA GLY A 101 -2.46 15.30 13.43
C GLY A 101 -3.12 14.33 14.40
N VAL A 102 -3.74 13.25 13.91
CA VAL A 102 -4.49 12.32 14.75
C VAL A 102 -3.56 11.43 15.56
N LEU A 103 -2.68 10.66 14.89
CA LEU A 103 -1.75 9.72 15.52
C LEU A 103 -0.27 10.12 15.45
N GLY A 104 0.08 11.24 14.80
CA GLY A 104 1.45 11.77 14.80
C GLY A 104 2.39 11.10 13.81
N PHE A 105 1.87 10.28 12.90
CA PHE A 105 2.55 9.82 11.70
C PHE A 105 1.59 10.00 10.52
N THR A 106 2.11 10.19 9.31
CA THR A 106 1.28 10.51 8.15
C THR A 106 1.85 10.00 6.86
N ASN A 107 0.95 9.85 5.89
CA ASN A 107 1.24 9.76 4.49
C ASN A 107 0.32 10.75 3.78
N ARG A 108 0.89 11.75 3.09
CA ARG A 108 0.10 12.82 2.44
C ARG A 108 -0.93 12.30 1.43
N TRP A 109 -0.72 11.09 0.90
CA TRP A 109 -1.57 10.49 -0.12
C TRP A 109 -2.79 9.77 0.45
N TYR A 110 -2.95 9.65 1.77
CA TYR A 110 -4.09 8.96 2.36
C TYR A 110 -5.44 9.58 2.02
N GLY A 111 -5.56 10.92 2.13
CA GLY A 111 -6.82 11.61 1.79
C GLY A 111 -7.22 11.41 0.32
N GLU A 112 -6.29 11.64 -0.61
CA GLU A 112 -6.57 11.46 -2.05
C GLU A 112 -6.69 9.99 -2.45
N GLY A 113 -5.97 9.08 -1.78
CA GLY A 113 -6.08 7.63 -1.98
C GLY A 113 -7.44 7.08 -1.57
N ILE A 114 -8.06 7.60 -0.51
CA ILE A 114 -9.46 7.26 -0.14
C ILE A 114 -10.44 7.75 -1.21
N LYS A 115 -10.26 8.99 -1.70
CA LYS A 115 -11.16 9.59 -2.71
C LYS A 115 -11.11 8.85 -4.04
N ASN A 116 -9.93 8.37 -4.42
CA ASN A 116 -9.68 7.65 -5.68
C ASN A 116 -9.58 6.14 -5.48
N ALA A 117 -10.07 5.62 -4.35
CA ALA A 117 -10.09 4.20 -4.08
C ALA A 117 -10.95 3.45 -5.11
N ILE A 118 -10.52 2.25 -5.46
CA ILE A 118 -11.21 1.36 -6.41
C ILE A 118 -11.73 0.13 -5.67
N ALA A 119 -12.87 -0.40 -6.12
CA ALA A 119 -13.42 -1.63 -5.58
C ALA A 119 -12.67 -2.86 -6.12
N TYR A 120 -12.39 -3.82 -5.25
CA TYR A 120 -11.80 -5.11 -5.61
C TYR A 120 -12.66 -6.26 -5.10
N ASN A 121 -12.92 -7.24 -5.97
CA ASN A 121 -13.66 -8.45 -5.62
C ASN A 121 -12.68 -9.52 -5.13
N LEU A 122 -12.70 -9.80 -3.82
CA LEU A 122 -11.93 -10.90 -3.24
C LEU A 122 -12.48 -12.25 -3.69
N PRO A 123 -11.66 -13.33 -3.72
CA PRO A 123 -12.12 -14.67 -4.09
C PRO A 123 -13.31 -15.20 -3.28
N SER A 124 -13.44 -14.79 -2.01
CA SER A 124 -14.59 -15.06 -1.14
C SER A 124 -15.90 -14.41 -1.58
N GLY A 125 -15.88 -13.50 -2.56
CA GLY A 125 -17.02 -12.70 -3.02
C GLY A 125 -17.24 -11.41 -2.22
N GLN A 126 -16.42 -11.13 -1.20
CA GLN A 126 -16.44 -9.83 -0.52
C GLN A 126 -15.85 -8.75 -1.43
N VAL A 127 -16.40 -7.55 -1.35
CA VAL A 127 -15.86 -6.37 -2.02
C VAL A 127 -15.14 -5.51 -0.98
N ILE A 128 -13.90 -5.15 -1.26
CA ILE A 128 -13.12 -4.19 -0.47
C ILE A 128 -12.76 -2.98 -1.33
N ASP A 129 -12.58 -1.82 -0.69
CA ASP A 129 -11.96 -0.68 -1.34
C ASP A 129 -10.44 -0.79 -1.17
N ILE A 130 -9.69 -0.58 -2.25
CA ILE A 130 -8.21 -0.53 -2.26
C ILE A 130 -7.75 0.78 -2.90
N PHE A 131 -6.51 1.20 -2.65
CA PHE A 131 -5.94 2.34 -3.39
C PHE A 131 -5.88 2.03 -4.89
N SER A 132 -6.09 3.05 -5.73
CA SER A 132 -5.72 2.88 -7.14
C SER A 132 -4.19 2.65 -7.24
N PRO A 133 -3.72 1.93 -8.27
CA PRO A 133 -2.29 1.71 -8.51
C PRO A 133 -1.41 2.94 -8.30
N VAL A 134 -1.79 4.11 -8.83
CA VAL A 134 -0.99 5.34 -8.70
C VAL A 134 -0.94 5.85 -7.26
N TYR A 135 -2.04 5.79 -6.52
CA TYR A 135 -2.05 6.23 -5.12
C TYR A 135 -1.36 5.24 -4.20
N LEU A 136 -1.42 3.94 -4.49
CA LEU A 136 -0.58 2.95 -3.79
C LEU A 136 0.90 3.27 -4.03
N LEU A 137 1.31 3.48 -5.27
CA LEU A 137 2.68 3.83 -5.62
C LEU A 137 3.15 5.10 -4.90
N ALA A 138 2.35 6.18 -4.94
CA ALA A 138 2.65 7.43 -4.24
C ALA A 138 2.77 7.22 -2.72
N SER A 139 1.90 6.39 -2.14
CA SER A 139 1.97 6.07 -0.71
C SER A 139 3.25 5.33 -0.34
N LYS A 140 3.77 4.42 -1.18
CA LYS A 140 5.03 3.72 -0.99
C LYS A 140 6.23 4.67 -1.09
N VAL A 141 6.20 5.59 -2.05
CA VAL A 141 7.23 6.64 -2.18
C VAL A 141 7.26 7.51 -0.91
N GLU A 142 6.10 8.00 -0.44
CA GLU A 142 6.04 8.81 0.79
C GLU A 142 6.50 8.02 2.03
N ALA A 143 6.15 6.74 2.14
CA ALA A 143 6.61 5.87 3.21
C ALA A 143 8.15 5.70 3.20
N PHE A 144 8.73 5.52 2.01
CA PHE A 144 10.18 5.48 1.84
C PHE A 144 10.84 6.79 2.28
N LEU A 145 10.32 7.96 1.84
CA LEU A 145 10.84 9.27 2.22
C LEU A 145 10.79 9.50 3.74
N GLY A 146 9.80 8.93 4.44
CA GLY A 146 9.69 9.01 5.90
C GLY A 146 10.59 8.05 6.67
N ARG A 147 10.91 6.87 6.11
CA ARG A 147 11.60 5.77 6.83
C ARG A 147 13.06 5.56 6.41
N GLY A 148 13.39 5.79 5.16
CA GLY A 148 14.50 5.13 4.49
C GLY A 148 15.61 6.06 3.99
N LYS A 149 16.82 5.50 3.92
CA LYS A 149 18.04 6.15 3.40
C LYS A 149 18.71 5.36 2.27
N ASP A 150 18.41 4.06 2.14
CA ASP A 150 19.08 3.15 1.21
C ASP A 150 18.04 2.36 0.42
N PHE A 151 18.14 2.43 -0.90
CA PHE A 151 17.20 1.81 -1.82
C PHE A 151 17.26 0.28 -1.74
N ARG A 152 18.46 -0.30 -1.59
CA ARG A 152 18.73 -1.75 -1.71
C ARG A 152 18.18 -2.61 -0.59
N PHE A 153 17.72 -2.00 0.50
CA PHE A 153 17.17 -2.72 1.67
C PHE A 153 15.77 -2.24 2.07
N SER A 154 15.19 -1.33 1.29
CA SER A 154 13.89 -0.75 1.61
C SER A 154 12.76 -1.64 1.11
N LYS A 155 11.91 -2.08 2.03
CA LYS A 155 10.66 -2.78 1.71
C LYS A 155 9.74 -1.92 0.84
N ASP A 156 9.75 -0.60 1.06
CA ASP A 156 8.94 0.32 0.27
C ASP A 156 9.46 0.44 -1.17
N ILE A 157 10.79 0.29 -1.39
CA ILE A 157 11.39 0.26 -2.73
C ILE A 157 11.16 -1.08 -3.42
N GLU A 158 11.29 -2.19 -2.68
CA GLU A 158 10.93 -3.52 -3.17
C GLU A 158 9.47 -3.53 -3.69
N ASP A 159 8.55 -3.00 -2.89
CA ASP A 159 7.13 -2.87 -3.26
C ASP A 159 6.94 -1.99 -4.52
N ILE A 160 7.70 -0.90 -4.66
CA ILE A 160 7.69 -0.04 -5.86
C ILE A 160 8.17 -0.83 -7.09
N VAL A 161 9.30 -1.53 -7.01
CA VAL A 161 9.84 -2.33 -8.13
C VAL A 161 8.84 -3.41 -8.56
N ILE A 162 8.24 -4.11 -7.60
CA ILE A 162 7.24 -5.16 -7.86
C ILE A 162 6.01 -4.59 -8.57
N LEU A 163 5.52 -3.42 -8.14
CA LEU A 163 4.39 -2.76 -8.80
C LEU A 163 4.74 -2.33 -10.23
N LEU A 164 5.94 -1.82 -10.47
CA LEU A 164 6.40 -1.44 -11.81
C LEU A 164 6.52 -2.64 -12.75
N GLU A 165 6.93 -3.79 -12.22
CA GLU A 165 7.03 -5.03 -13.00
C GLU A 165 5.65 -5.66 -13.30
N GLY A 166 4.78 -5.74 -12.30
CA GLY A 166 3.59 -6.59 -12.41
C GLY A 166 2.25 -5.87 -12.59
N CYS A 167 2.16 -4.56 -12.34
CA CYS A 167 0.90 -3.83 -12.44
C CYS A 167 0.70 -3.26 -13.85
N GLN A 168 0.02 -4.02 -14.71
CA GLN A 168 -0.14 -3.70 -16.14
C GLN A 168 -0.84 -2.35 -16.42
N VAL A 169 -1.71 -1.91 -15.52
CA VAL A 169 -2.48 -0.67 -15.68
C VAL A 169 -1.77 0.57 -15.14
N LEU A 170 -0.65 0.39 -14.43
CA LEU A 170 0.02 1.47 -13.69
C LEU A 170 0.49 2.61 -14.59
N GLU A 171 1.12 2.29 -15.72
CA GLU A 171 1.61 3.29 -16.67
C GLU A 171 0.46 4.08 -17.31
N GLU A 172 -0.61 3.39 -17.72
CA GLU A 172 -1.78 4.04 -18.30
C GLU A 172 -2.44 4.99 -17.30
N GLU A 173 -2.67 4.54 -16.06
CA GLU A 173 -3.27 5.34 -15.01
C GLU A 173 -2.41 6.57 -14.67
N PHE A 174 -1.09 6.40 -14.57
CA PHE A 174 -0.16 7.51 -14.37
C PHE A 174 -0.21 8.54 -15.51
N ASN A 175 -0.34 8.08 -16.75
CA ASN A 175 -0.44 8.96 -17.90
C ASN A 175 -1.76 9.74 -17.94
N GLN A 176 -2.85 9.18 -17.41
CA GLN A 176 -4.18 9.81 -17.38
C GLN A 176 -4.38 10.76 -16.20
N ILE A 177 -3.80 10.46 -15.04
CA ILE A 177 -3.95 11.29 -13.84
C ILE A 177 -3.32 12.68 -14.03
N GLN A 178 -3.76 13.64 -13.24
CA GLN A 178 -3.32 15.03 -13.25
C GLN A 178 -3.12 15.52 -11.80
N GLY A 179 -2.46 16.69 -11.65
CA GLY A 179 -2.31 17.33 -10.35
C GLY A 179 -1.06 16.89 -9.58
N GLU A 180 -1.09 17.11 -8.26
CA GLU A 180 0.10 17.02 -7.40
C GLU A 180 0.74 15.63 -7.41
N VAL A 181 -0.05 14.55 -7.40
CA VAL A 181 0.45 13.16 -7.36
C VAL A 181 1.32 12.83 -8.57
N LYS A 182 0.96 13.33 -9.76
CA LYS A 182 1.72 13.12 -11.00
C LYS A 182 3.06 13.84 -10.95
N ILE A 183 3.03 15.09 -10.51
CA ILE A 183 4.24 15.92 -10.38
C ILE A 183 5.17 15.31 -9.33
N PHE A 184 4.62 14.88 -8.20
CA PHE A 184 5.36 14.25 -7.11
C PHE A 184 6.08 12.99 -7.57
N LEU A 185 5.33 12.03 -8.13
CA LEU A 185 5.89 10.78 -8.62
C LEU A 185 6.89 11.02 -9.76
N GLY A 186 6.53 11.83 -10.76
CA GLY A 186 7.39 12.12 -11.91
C GLY A 186 8.70 12.80 -11.52
N SER A 187 8.66 13.71 -10.54
CA SER A 187 9.88 14.33 -9.99
C SER A 187 10.72 13.31 -9.22
N TRP A 188 10.09 12.51 -8.36
CA TRP A 188 10.80 11.50 -7.57
C TRP A 188 11.48 10.44 -8.44
N PHE A 189 10.80 9.90 -9.45
CA PHE A 189 11.38 8.92 -10.39
C PHE A 189 12.55 9.50 -11.17
N ARG A 190 12.49 10.79 -11.53
CA ARG A 190 13.59 11.47 -12.23
C ARG A 190 14.81 11.65 -11.35
N GLU A 191 14.60 12.10 -10.11
CA GLU A 191 15.67 12.41 -9.16
C GLU A 191 16.40 11.15 -8.67
N ASN A 192 15.72 10.00 -8.64
CA ASN A 192 16.23 8.75 -8.07
C ASN A 192 16.43 7.66 -9.14
N ARG A 193 16.58 8.05 -10.41
CA ARG A 193 16.64 7.10 -11.53
C ARG A 193 17.81 6.11 -11.40
N GLU A 194 18.99 6.60 -11.03
CA GLU A 194 20.20 5.76 -10.93
C GLU A 194 20.06 4.74 -9.78
N GLU A 195 19.61 5.19 -8.61
CA GLU A 195 19.37 4.34 -7.44
C GLU A 195 18.27 3.32 -7.68
N LEU A 196 17.23 3.69 -8.43
CA LEU A 196 16.15 2.77 -8.80
C LEU A 196 16.63 1.70 -9.79
N GLN A 197 17.52 2.02 -10.72
CA GLN A 197 18.11 1.01 -11.60
C GLN A 197 18.88 -0.05 -10.80
N GLU A 198 19.65 0.35 -9.78
CA GLU A 198 20.29 -0.61 -8.88
C GLU A 198 19.29 -1.42 -8.06
N ALA A 199 18.20 -0.79 -7.62
CA ALA A 199 17.13 -1.46 -6.88
C ALA A 199 16.40 -2.50 -7.72
N VAL A 200 16.18 -2.26 -9.02
CA VAL A 200 15.58 -3.23 -9.95
C VAL A 200 16.42 -4.50 -9.98
N LEU A 201 17.74 -4.40 -10.13
CA LEU A 201 18.65 -5.55 -10.10
C LEU A 201 18.64 -6.32 -8.78
N THR A 202 18.18 -5.68 -7.70
CA THR A 202 18.12 -6.28 -6.36
C THR A 202 16.79 -6.96 -6.08
N PHE A 203 15.67 -6.37 -6.54
CA PHE A 203 14.32 -6.76 -6.12
C PHE A 203 13.48 -7.41 -7.21
N LEU A 204 13.94 -7.48 -8.45
CA LEU A 204 13.18 -8.13 -9.50
C LEU A 204 13.01 -9.63 -9.18
N PRO A 205 11.78 -10.18 -9.22
CA PRO A 205 11.54 -11.60 -9.06
C PRO A 205 12.31 -12.45 -10.08
N ALA A 206 12.71 -13.66 -9.69
CA ALA A 206 13.44 -14.57 -10.58
C ALA A 206 12.57 -15.04 -11.76
N SER A 207 11.26 -15.17 -11.57
CA SER A 207 10.29 -15.47 -12.64
C SER A 207 10.14 -14.36 -13.67
N SER A 208 10.58 -13.14 -13.38
CA SER A 208 10.44 -12.00 -14.30
C SER A 208 11.28 -12.15 -15.56
N GLY A 209 12.27 -13.07 -15.60
CA GLY A 209 13.13 -13.27 -16.77
C GLY A 209 13.94 -12.01 -17.12
N GLU A 210 14.20 -11.77 -18.41
CA GLU A 210 14.95 -10.58 -18.90
C GLU A 210 14.05 -9.33 -18.99
N ARG A 211 13.25 -9.05 -17.94
CA ARG A 211 12.34 -7.87 -17.90
C ARG A 211 12.94 -6.66 -17.20
N GLU A 212 14.17 -6.75 -16.71
CA GLU A 212 14.91 -5.64 -16.10
C GLU A 212 14.84 -4.36 -16.96
N ASP A 213 15.12 -4.49 -18.27
CA ASP A 213 15.09 -3.37 -19.21
C ASP A 213 13.70 -2.73 -19.32
N LEU A 214 12.61 -3.51 -19.23
CA LEU A 214 11.24 -2.98 -19.31
C LEU A 214 10.89 -2.13 -18.08
N VAL A 215 11.29 -2.59 -16.90
CA VAL A 215 11.07 -1.86 -15.64
C VAL A 215 11.92 -0.59 -15.63
N ILE A 216 13.18 -0.67 -16.06
CA ILE A 216 14.08 0.48 -16.18
C ILE A 216 13.51 1.50 -17.17
N ASP A 217 13.06 1.06 -18.34
CA ASP A 217 12.44 1.93 -19.34
C ASP A 217 11.16 2.58 -18.80
N LEU A 218 10.36 1.86 -18.00
CA LEU A 218 9.19 2.42 -17.34
C LEU A 218 9.57 3.52 -16.35
N ILE A 219 10.57 3.29 -15.49
CA ILE A 219 11.11 4.31 -14.58
C ILE A 219 11.50 5.58 -15.34
N GLU A 220 12.17 5.44 -16.50
CA GLU A 220 12.50 6.58 -17.35
C GLU A 220 11.28 7.31 -17.87
N ARG A 221 10.25 6.59 -18.34
CA ARG A 221 9.03 7.20 -18.88
C ARG A 221 8.27 7.95 -17.78
N LEU A 222 8.13 7.38 -16.59
CA LEU A 222 7.51 8.03 -15.45
C LEU A 222 8.27 9.32 -15.06
N GLY A 223 9.61 9.29 -15.11
CA GLY A 223 10.47 10.43 -14.79
C GLY A 223 10.45 11.57 -15.83
N ARG A 224 10.01 11.34 -17.08
CA ARG A 224 10.01 12.35 -18.16
C ARG A 224 8.88 13.38 -18.04
N VAL A 225 7.85 13.10 -17.26
CA VAL A 225 6.67 13.97 -17.14
C VAL A 225 6.99 15.21 -16.27
N ILE A 226 6.87 16.42 -16.83
CA ILE A 226 6.60 17.68 -16.09
C ILE A 226 5.28 18.22 -16.60
#